data_AF-A0A9P6EP42-F1
#
_entry.id   AF-A0A9P6EP42-F1
#
_cell.length_a   1.000
_cell.length_b   1.000
_cell.length_c   1.000
_cell.angle_alpha   90.00
_cell.angle_beta   90.00
_cell.angle_gamma   90.00
#
_symmetry.space_group_name_H-M   'P 1'
#
loop_
_entity.id
_entity.type
_entity.pdbx_description
1 polymer ?
#
loop_
_entity_poly.entity_id
_entity_poly.type
_entity_poly.pdbx_seq_one_letter_code
_entity_poly.pdbx_strand_id
1 'polypeptide(L)'
;TDLPKPHARVDKTPQLVYCCSLLSKFPGPLQPTSDSDVSQDSPLDDKEKEWVQLINPVLQDRYRWLVEQLVRAFADNPLKAFDVVTEVVLVGPVLDRDIYRSLLSCFISKFEQTIPLDVTLLQGLVQLVECASSGYLVDDDLVRIATVLSKEL
;
A
#
# COMPACT_ATOMS: atom_id res chain seq x y z
N THR A 1 0.75 4.68 15.64
CA THR A 1 -0.10 5.70 14.99
C THR A 1 -1.46 5.55 15.62
N ASP A 2 -2.10 6.63 16.09
CA ASP A 2 -3.40 6.50 16.76
C ASP A 2 -4.55 6.35 15.74
N LEU A 3 -5.54 5.52 16.09
CA LEU A 3 -6.75 5.39 15.29
C LEU A 3 -7.52 6.70 15.28
N PRO A 4 -7.99 7.16 14.09
CA PRO A 4 -8.90 8.30 14.06
C PRO A 4 -10.17 7.93 14.82
N LYS A 5 -10.81 8.92 15.45
CA LYS A 5 -12.18 8.72 15.95
C LYS A 5 -13.03 8.15 14.81
N PRO A 6 -13.93 7.19 15.07
CA PRO A 6 -14.84 6.71 14.04
C PRO A 6 -15.49 7.91 13.35
N HIS A 7 -15.39 7.98 12.02
CA HIS A 7 -15.89 9.08 11.18
C HIS A 7 -15.09 10.39 11.14
N ALA A 8 -13.95 10.47 11.84
CA ALA A 8 -13.03 11.59 11.68
C ALA A 8 -12.26 11.50 10.36
N ARG A 9 -11.78 12.67 9.91
CA ARG A 9 -10.88 12.74 8.75
C ARG A 9 -9.52 12.17 9.11
N VAL A 10 -8.87 11.60 8.11
CA VAL A 10 -7.46 11.18 8.18
C VAL A 10 -6.63 12.30 7.57
N ASP A 11 -5.63 12.77 8.32
CA ASP A 11 -4.81 13.92 7.92
C ASP A 11 -3.39 13.52 7.47
N LYS A 12 -3.01 12.25 7.64
CA LYS A 12 -1.65 11.76 7.37
C LYS A 12 -1.68 10.38 6.70
N THR A 13 -0.82 10.14 5.73
CA THR A 13 -0.73 8.83 5.03
C THR A 13 -0.41 7.66 5.95
N PRO A 14 0.49 7.75 6.95
CA PRO A 14 0.69 6.64 7.89
C PRO A 14 -0.60 6.22 8.61
N GLN A 15 -1.48 7.18 8.90
CA GLN A 15 -2.77 6.88 9.51
C GLN A 15 -3.74 6.26 8.50
N LEU A 16 -3.72 6.72 7.24
CA LEU A 16 -4.51 6.12 6.15
C LEU A 16 -4.12 4.66 5.92
N VAL A 17 -2.81 4.39 5.83
CA VAL A 17 -2.25 3.05 5.65
C VAL A 17 -2.60 2.16 6.82
N TYR A 18 -2.48 2.67 8.05
CA TYR A 18 -2.89 1.92 9.23
C TYR A 18 -4.38 1.54 9.16
N CYS A 19 -5.26 2.49 8.86
CA CYS A 19 -6.70 2.22 8.69
C CYS A 19 -6.98 1.16 7.60
N CYS A 20 -6.38 1.31 6.41
CA CYS A 20 -6.55 0.33 5.33
C CYS A 20 -6.02 -1.06 5.69
N SER A 21 -4.92 -1.14 6.44
CA SER A 21 -4.36 -2.41 6.90
C SER A 21 -5.25 -3.15 7.90
N LEU A 22 -6.04 -2.42 8.71
CA LEU A 22 -7.03 -3.02 9.60
C LEU A 22 -8.23 -3.54 8.82
N LEU A 23 -8.71 -2.75 7.86
CA LEU A 23 -9.83 -3.11 7.00
C LEU A 23 -9.54 -4.33 6.12
N SER A 24 -8.28 -4.56 5.72
CA SER A 24 -7.89 -5.76 4.95
C SER A 24 -7.75 -7.01 5.80
N LYS A 25 -7.40 -6.87 7.08
CA LYS A 25 -7.25 -7.98 8.04
C LYS A 25 -8.57 -8.47 8.62
N PHE A 26 -9.64 -7.68 8.52
CA PHE A 26 -10.95 -8.05 9.04
C PHE A 26 -11.74 -8.81 7.96
N PRO A 27 -11.90 -10.14 8.07
CA PRO A 27 -12.93 -10.82 7.29
C PRO A 27 -14.27 -10.23 7.72
N GLY A 28 -15.06 -9.71 6.77
CA GLY A 28 -16.35 -9.09 7.06
C GLY A 28 -17.28 -9.95 7.93
N PRO A 29 -18.42 -9.42 8.40
CA PRO A 29 -19.29 -10.14 9.33
C PRO A 29 -19.63 -11.53 8.76
N LEU A 30 -19.14 -12.57 9.45
CA LEU A 30 -19.38 -13.96 9.13
C LEU A 30 -20.90 -14.16 8.93
N GLN A 31 -21.27 -14.69 7.77
CA GLN A 31 -22.55 -15.39 7.64
C GLN A 31 -22.64 -16.43 8.76
N PRO A 32 -23.84 -16.69 9.33
CA PRO A 32 -24.01 -17.72 10.34
C PRO A 32 -23.86 -19.08 9.65
N THR A 33 -22.64 -19.60 9.64
CA THR A 33 -22.41 -21.01 9.32
C THR A 33 -21.99 -21.72 10.59
N SER A 34 -22.78 -22.75 10.86
CA SER A 34 -22.84 -23.58 12.04
C SER A 34 -21.47 -24.03 12.57
N ASP A 35 -21.37 -24.02 13.89
CA ASP A 35 -20.58 -24.94 14.73
C ASP A 35 -19.23 -25.39 14.16
N SER A 36 -18.22 -24.54 14.30
CA SER A 36 -16.85 -25.01 14.55
C SER A 36 -16.12 -23.99 15.42
N ASP A 37 -15.98 -24.37 16.69
CA ASP A 37 -15.25 -23.68 17.74
C ASP A 37 -13.75 -23.70 17.42
N VAL A 38 -13.32 -22.74 16.60
CA VAL A 38 -11.92 -22.35 16.48
C VAL A 38 -11.92 -20.84 16.53
N SER A 39 -11.71 -20.29 17.73
CA SER A 39 -11.33 -18.89 17.92
C SER A 39 -10.14 -18.60 17.01
N GLN A 40 -10.41 -18.08 15.82
CA GLN A 40 -9.38 -17.46 15.01
C GLN A 40 -8.99 -16.20 15.78
N ASP A 41 -7.84 -16.26 16.46
CA ASP A 41 -7.14 -15.09 16.96
C ASP A 41 -6.89 -14.17 15.76
N SER A 42 -7.85 -13.26 15.53
CA SER A 42 -7.64 -12.14 14.64
C SER A 42 -6.45 -11.38 15.22
N PRO A 43 -5.41 -11.07 14.42
CA PRO A 43 -4.19 -10.40 14.89
C PRO A 43 -4.43 -8.94 15.33
N LEU A 44 -5.70 -8.55 15.48
CA LEU A 44 -6.17 -7.23 15.86
C LEU A 44 -6.44 -7.18 17.37
N ASP A 45 -6.05 -6.08 18.01
CA ASP A 45 -6.44 -5.82 19.38
C ASP A 45 -7.94 -5.46 19.51
N ASP A 46 -8.44 -5.41 20.74
CA ASP A 46 -9.86 -5.16 20.99
C ASP A 46 -10.33 -3.79 20.49
N LYS A 47 -9.46 -2.77 20.52
CA LYS A 47 -9.77 -1.42 20.03
C LYS A 47 -9.82 -1.39 18.51
N GLU A 48 -8.90 -2.09 17.86
CA GLU A 48 -8.86 -2.23 16.40
C GLU A 48 -10.10 -2.97 15.89
N LYS A 49 -10.51 -4.05 16.57
CA LYS A 49 -11.75 -4.77 16.26
C LYS A 49 -12.98 -3.87 16.40
N GLU A 50 -13.11 -3.16 17.52
CA GLU A 50 -14.20 -2.22 17.76
C GLU A 50 -14.23 -1.14 16.67
N TRP A 51 -13.06 -0.59 16.31
CA TRP A 51 -12.96 0.45 15.30
C TRP A 51 -13.41 -0.03 13.92
N VAL A 52 -12.99 -1.23 13.49
CA VAL A 52 -13.40 -1.81 12.19
C VAL A 52 -14.90 -2.08 12.15
N GLN A 53 -15.52 -2.45 13.26
CA GLN A 53 -16.97 -2.64 13.33
C GLN A 53 -17.76 -1.32 13.27
N LEU A 54 -17.20 -0.23 13.79
CA LEU A 54 -17.89 1.07 13.87
C LEU A 54 -17.72 1.95 12.64
N ILE A 55 -16.71 1.70 11.80
CA ILE A 55 -16.43 2.56 10.64
C ILE A 55 -17.44 2.35 9.51
N ASN A 56 -18.08 3.45 9.09
CA ASN A 56 -19.05 3.47 8.00
C ASN A 56 -18.44 2.97 6.67
N PRO A 57 -19.14 2.11 5.90
CA PRO A 57 -18.69 1.58 4.60
C PRO A 57 -18.24 2.65 3.60
N VAL A 58 -18.93 3.80 3.53
CA VAL A 58 -18.57 4.93 2.66
C VAL A 58 -17.18 5.47 2.98
N LEU A 59 -16.78 5.46 4.25
CA LEU A 59 -15.44 5.87 4.64
C LEU A 59 -14.39 4.81 4.33
N GLN A 60 -14.74 3.54 4.42
CA GLN A 60 -13.86 2.44 4.01
C GLN A 60 -13.54 2.55 2.51
N ASP A 61 -14.56 2.73 1.67
CA ASP A 61 -14.40 2.95 0.23
C ASP A 61 -13.58 4.21 -0.07
N ARG A 62 -13.83 5.28 0.70
CA ARG A 62 -13.05 6.52 0.57
C ARG A 62 -11.58 6.31 0.91
N TYR A 63 -11.24 5.54 1.93
CA TYR A 63 -9.85 5.27 2.29
C TYR A 63 -9.14 4.48 1.21
N ARG A 64 -9.79 3.45 0.66
CA ARG A 64 -9.29 2.73 -0.51
C ARG A 64 -9.05 3.69 -1.67
N TRP A 65 -10.07 4.46 -2.04
CA TRP A 65 -9.99 5.44 -3.12
C TRP A 65 -8.84 6.44 -2.94
N LEU A 66 -8.63 6.96 -1.71
CA LEU A 66 -7.54 7.90 -1.40
C LEU A 66 -6.16 7.28 -1.63
N VAL A 67 -5.97 6.03 -1.24
CA VAL A 67 -4.73 5.29 -1.50
C VAL A 67 -4.49 5.15 -3.01
N GLU A 68 -5.53 4.82 -3.80
CA GLU A 68 -5.40 4.77 -5.26
C GLU A 68 -5.06 6.14 -5.86
N GLN A 69 -5.65 7.22 -5.34
CA GLN A 69 -5.36 8.57 -5.82
C GLN A 69 -3.92 9.00 -5.55
N LEU A 70 -3.32 8.58 -4.43
CA LEU A 70 -1.90 8.83 -4.16
C LEU A 70 -1.02 8.17 -5.22
N VAL A 71 -1.30 6.91 -5.58
CA VAL A 71 -0.58 6.19 -6.63
C VAL A 71 -0.76 6.85 -7.99
N ARG A 72 -1.99 7.24 -8.35
CA ARG A 72 -2.27 7.94 -9.62
C ARG A 72 -1.56 9.28 -9.69
N ALA A 73 -1.64 10.09 -8.63
CA ALA A 73 -0.96 11.39 -8.58
C ALA A 73 0.57 11.25 -8.72
N PHE A 74 1.16 10.20 -8.16
CA PHE A 74 2.58 9.90 -8.34
C PHE A 74 2.93 9.46 -9.77
N ALA A 75 2.04 8.71 -10.43
CA ALA A 75 2.22 8.31 -11.82
C ALA A 75 2.13 9.51 -12.77
N ASP A 76 1.17 10.42 -12.53
CA ASP A 76 0.91 11.58 -13.37
C ASP A 76 1.92 12.73 -13.18
N ASN A 77 2.63 12.77 -12.04
CA ASN A 77 3.57 13.84 -11.74
C ASN A 77 5.04 13.34 -11.72
N PRO A 78 5.91 13.85 -12.61
CA PRO A 78 7.32 13.48 -12.64
C PRO A 78 8.18 14.16 -11.57
N LEU A 79 7.64 15.08 -10.75
CA LEU A 79 8.45 15.88 -9.82
C LEU A 79 8.71 15.13 -8.50
N LYS A 80 9.98 14.73 -8.37
CA LYS A 80 10.55 13.78 -7.42
C LYS A 80 10.97 14.41 -6.09
N ALA A 81 10.05 15.07 -5.40
CA ALA A 81 10.37 15.46 -4.03
C ALA A 81 10.46 14.19 -3.17
N PHE A 82 11.51 14.09 -2.33
CA PHE A 82 11.82 12.89 -1.54
C PHE A 82 10.68 12.48 -0.60
N ASP A 83 9.97 13.48 -0.09
CA ASP A 83 8.74 13.32 0.69
C ASP A 83 7.66 12.57 -0.10
N VAL A 84 7.44 12.90 -1.38
CA VAL A 84 6.42 12.24 -2.21
C VAL A 84 6.74 10.76 -2.43
N VAL A 85 8.01 10.40 -2.66
CA VAL A 85 8.42 9.00 -2.81
C VAL A 85 8.18 8.23 -1.52
N THR A 86 8.53 8.83 -0.38
CA THR A 86 8.32 8.21 0.94
C THR A 86 6.82 7.94 1.20
N GLU A 87 5.97 8.92 0.89
CA GLU A 87 4.52 8.82 1.08
C GLU A 87 3.88 7.76 0.16
N VAL A 88 4.31 7.67 -1.11
CA VAL A 88 3.72 6.71 -2.05
C VAL A 88 4.17 5.27 -1.77
N VAL A 89 5.40 5.07 -1.29
CA VAL A 89 5.90 3.73 -0.97
C VAL A 89 5.24 3.21 0.30
N LEU A 90 4.91 4.10 1.24
CA LEU A 90 4.23 3.74 2.48
C LEU A 90 2.87 3.09 2.23
N VAL A 91 2.17 3.44 1.14
CA VAL A 91 0.89 2.81 0.80
C VAL A 91 1.02 1.45 0.14
N GLY A 92 2.22 1.07 -0.34
CA GLY A 92 2.50 -0.20 -1.03
C GLY A 92 1.85 -1.44 -0.39
N PRO A 93 2.01 -1.68 0.93
CA PRO A 93 1.47 -2.87 1.60
C PRO A 93 -0.05 -3.01 1.59
N VAL A 94 -0.79 -1.91 1.36
CA VAL A 94 -2.27 -1.90 1.41
C VAL A 94 -2.92 -1.82 0.03
N LEU A 95 -2.10 -1.86 -1.04
CA LEU A 95 -2.59 -1.87 -2.41
C LEU A 95 -3.11 -3.26 -2.80
N ASP A 96 -4.16 -3.28 -3.62
CA ASP A 96 -4.46 -4.47 -4.40
C ASP A 96 -3.37 -4.73 -5.45
N ARG A 97 -3.40 -5.92 -6.03
CA ARG A 97 -2.37 -6.39 -6.95
C ARG A 97 -2.20 -5.48 -8.15
N ASP A 98 -3.29 -5.02 -8.76
CA ASP A 98 -3.22 -4.29 -10.02
C ASP A 98 -2.67 -2.88 -9.80
N ILE A 99 -3.11 -2.22 -8.72
CA ILE A 99 -2.61 -0.89 -8.36
C ILE A 99 -1.16 -0.97 -7.88
N TYR A 100 -0.81 -2.00 -7.10
CA TYR A 100 0.57 -2.25 -6.70
C TYR A 100 1.47 -2.44 -7.92
N ARG A 101 1.07 -3.28 -8.88
CA ARG A 101 1.86 -3.54 -10.09
C ARG A 101 2.00 -2.30 -10.97
N SER A 102 0.97 -1.45 -11.01
CA SER A 102 1.04 -0.15 -11.68
C SER A 102 2.07 0.76 -11.00
N LEU A 103 2.09 0.82 -9.66
CA LEU A 103 3.07 1.59 -8.91
C LEU A 103 4.50 1.08 -9.15
N LEU A 104 4.72 -0.23 -9.05
CA LEU A 104 6.03 -0.84 -9.30
C LEU A 104 6.53 -0.56 -10.72
N SER A 105 5.65 -0.72 -11.72
CA SER A 105 5.97 -0.40 -13.12
C SER A 105 6.32 1.07 -13.30
N CYS A 106 5.66 1.97 -12.56
CA CYS A 106 5.98 3.39 -12.57
C CYS A 106 7.39 3.66 -12.03
N PHE A 107 7.78 3.04 -10.91
CA PHE A 107 9.13 3.15 -10.37
C PHE A 107 10.19 2.67 -11.36
N ILE A 108 10.00 1.47 -11.95
CA ILE A 108 10.93 0.90 -12.94
C ILE A 108 11.03 1.80 -14.18
N SER A 109 9.89 2.30 -14.69
CA SER A 109 9.87 3.16 -15.88
C SER A 109 10.54 4.52 -15.63
N LYS A 110 10.37 5.10 -14.43
CA LYS A 110 11.06 6.34 -14.05
C LYS A 110 12.57 6.13 -14.03
N PHE A 111 13.03 4.98 -13.55
CA PHE A 111 14.42 4.58 -13.58
C PHE A 111 15.00 4.46 -14.99
N GLU A 112 14.26 3.83 -15.91
CA GLU A 112 14.65 3.73 -17.32
C GLU A 112 14.81 5.10 -17.99
N GLN A 113 14.14 6.14 -17.46
CA GLN A 113 14.10 7.49 -18.03
C GLN A 113 15.05 8.49 -17.34
N THR A 114 15.59 8.19 -16.17
CA THR A 114 16.36 9.16 -15.38
C THR A 114 17.84 8.81 -15.36
N ILE A 115 18.64 9.71 -15.93
CA ILE A 115 20.12 9.70 -15.87
C ILE A 115 20.52 10.94 -15.06
N PRO A 116 21.23 10.86 -13.92
CA PRO A 116 21.84 9.70 -13.26
C PRO A 116 20.90 8.96 -12.27
N LEU A 117 21.37 7.80 -11.76
CA LEU A 117 20.73 7.02 -10.70
C LEU A 117 20.21 7.87 -9.52
N ASP A 118 18.90 7.84 -9.33
CA ASP A 118 18.21 8.52 -8.23
C ASP A 118 18.11 7.60 -7.01
N VAL A 119 18.94 7.86 -6.00
CA VAL A 119 19.00 7.08 -4.74
C VAL A 119 17.65 7.02 -4.03
N THR A 120 16.84 8.07 -4.13
CA THR A 120 15.53 8.12 -3.48
C THR A 120 14.55 7.17 -4.16
N LEU A 121 14.52 7.19 -5.51
CA LEU A 121 13.72 6.22 -6.26
C LEU A 121 14.21 4.79 -6.00
N LEU A 122 15.52 4.59 -5.77
CA LEU A 122 16.09 3.26 -5.57
C LEU A 122 15.64 2.68 -4.24
N GLN A 123 15.74 3.50 -3.20
CA GLN A 123 15.26 3.15 -1.88
C GLN A 123 13.76 2.85 -1.91
N GLY A 124 12.96 3.67 -2.60
CA GLY A 124 11.52 3.42 -2.75
C GLY A 124 11.21 2.12 -3.50
N LEU A 125 11.95 1.82 -4.56
CA LEU A 125 11.82 0.56 -5.31
C LEU A 125 12.15 -0.66 -4.44
N VAL A 126 13.24 -0.61 -3.67
CA VAL A 126 13.62 -1.69 -2.74
C VAL A 126 12.50 -1.92 -1.72
N GLN A 127 12.00 -0.86 -1.11
CA GLN A 127 10.90 -0.94 -0.14
C GLN A 127 9.60 -1.52 -0.74
N LEU A 128 9.28 -1.18 -1.99
CA LEU A 128 8.15 -1.80 -2.69
C LEU A 128 8.37 -3.31 -2.83
N VAL A 129 9.51 -3.73 -3.39
CA VAL A 129 9.86 -5.15 -3.55
C VAL A 129 9.80 -5.90 -2.22
N GLU A 130 10.31 -5.33 -1.14
CA GLU A 130 10.30 -5.94 0.20
C GLU A 130 8.90 -6.10 0.79
N CYS A 131 7.98 -5.17 0.51
CA CYS A 131 6.61 -5.22 1.02
C CYS A 131 5.61 -5.93 0.09
N ALA A 132 6.09 -6.49 -1.02
CA ALA A 132 5.22 -7.14 -2.00
C ALA A 132 4.49 -8.35 -1.38
N SER A 133 3.16 -8.38 -1.55
CA SER A 133 2.39 -9.57 -1.21
C SER A 133 2.72 -10.73 -2.15
N SER A 134 2.51 -11.97 -1.68
CA SER A 134 2.75 -13.16 -2.50
C SER A 134 1.98 -13.09 -3.82
N GLY A 135 2.66 -13.36 -4.94
CA GLY A 135 2.08 -13.30 -6.29
C GLY A 135 1.96 -11.89 -6.90
N TYR A 136 2.42 -10.84 -6.21
CA TYR A 136 2.43 -9.48 -6.76
C TYR A 136 3.64 -9.23 -7.66
N LEU A 137 4.80 -9.79 -7.33
CA LEU A 137 6.00 -9.80 -8.18
C LEU A 137 5.91 -10.92 -9.22
N VAL A 138 6.38 -10.66 -10.44
CA VAL A 138 6.54 -11.65 -11.51
C VAL A 138 7.99 -11.67 -12.00
N ASP A 139 8.38 -12.75 -12.67
CA ASP A 139 9.78 -12.97 -13.10
C ASP A 139 10.39 -11.81 -13.89
N ASP A 140 9.59 -11.16 -14.75
CA ASP A 140 10.01 -10.01 -15.56
C ASP A 140 10.40 -8.79 -14.70
N ASP A 141 9.80 -8.61 -13.53
CA ASP A 141 10.07 -7.45 -12.67
C ASP A 141 11.54 -7.44 -12.22
N LEU A 142 12.10 -8.59 -11.84
CA LEU A 142 13.52 -8.71 -11.43
C LEU A 142 14.48 -8.46 -12.59
N VAL A 143 14.14 -8.96 -13.80
CA VAL A 143 14.95 -8.76 -15.00
C VAL A 143 15.01 -7.27 -15.35
N ARG A 144 13.88 -6.58 -15.29
CA ARG A 144 13.81 -5.14 -15.58
C ARG A 144 14.58 -4.31 -14.56
N ILE A 145 14.42 -4.60 -13.26
CA ILE A 145 15.17 -3.94 -12.19
C ILE A 145 16.67 -4.15 -12.36
N ALA A 146 17.12 -5.39 -12.58
CA ALA A 146 18.54 -5.69 -12.79
C ALA A 146 19.11 -4.99 -14.03
N THR A 147 18.35 -4.96 -15.12
CA THR A 147 18.74 -4.29 -16.37
C THR A 147 18.94 -2.79 -16.17
N VAL A 148 18.04 -2.14 -15.43
CA VAL A 148 18.19 -0.73 -15.06
C VAL A 148 19.46 -0.52 -14.23
N LEU A 149 19.65 -1.30 -13.16
CA LEU A 149 20.79 -1.13 -12.26
C LEU A 149 22.13 -1.36 -12.96
N SER A 150 22.20 -2.33 -13.88
CA SER A 150 23.43 -2.61 -14.65
C SER A 150 23.88 -1.50 -15.59
N LYS A 151 23.00 -0.55 -15.93
CA LYS A 151 23.36 0.59 -16.80
C LYS A 151 24.01 1.73 -16.01
N GLU A 152 23.77 1.77 -14.70
CA GLU A 152 24.20 2.84 -13.80
C GLU A 152 25.38 2.44 -12.90
N LEU A 153 25.72 1.14 -12.85
CA LEU A 153 26.88 0.55 -12.15
C LEU A 153 28.03 0.27 -13.13
#